data_AF-A0AA90NNY9-F1
#
_entry.id   AF-A0AA90NNY9-F1
#
_cell.length_a   1.000
_cell.length_b   1.000
_cell.length_c   1.000
_cell.angle_alpha   90.00
_cell.angle_beta   90.00
_cell.angle_gamma   90.00
#
_symmetry.space_group_name_H-M   'P 1'
#
loop_
_entity.id
_entity.type
_entity.pdbx_description
1 polymer ?
#
loop_
_entity_poly.entity_id
_entity_poly.type
_entity_poly.pdbx_seq_one_letter_code
_entity_poly.pdbx_strand_id
1 'polypeptide(L)'
;MIKKIFILITLLSVCLNATSVLDIEVGIGRELHKATTKMLFEIDDNQRCMKKYTKKCIISYINIIKNITIIDVLEANDNIIYKDMYSETQINKLFEISKECNNIVKNLQKAQLVLDENDLTNKFPAHMLYQLFIDKEDWGFNGGIYTYEDELGYASALLTAWYEMKNILSGGPINFQKIKELHGICTSNVLGHKGQKLLFPRSNVCVGAALNRNCTIKGTTEILLLAKSARLPSIRTYYNKLDTDGQFIPSEFIPELYRQLDANNEINNPSDTVVMLITYHDFTKDEIRQDRINMVEVYCGNYEVNLQKIKNNTDLTEQQKQDKIIEATAEVCRNIQFTHPFLDGNARTIGCILLNGLLMKQNLSPAIIPDVNVFDAYDIETLVEIIKAGQKTFQQHRVLE
;
A
#
# COMPACT_ATOMS: atom_id res chain seq x y z
N MET A 1 -11.78 -42.49 4.83
CA MET A 1 -10.49 -42.48 5.55
C MET A 1 -9.33 -42.87 4.62
N ILE A 2 -9.39 -44.03 3.95
CA ILE A 2 -8.34 -44.51 3.01
C ILE A 2 -8.05 -43.51 1.88
N LYS A 3 -9.07 -42.88 1.26
CA LYS A 3 -8.87 -41.81 0.26
C LYS A 3 -8.14 -40.57 0.81
N LYS A 4 -8.42 -40.15 2.06
CA LYS A 4 -7.72 -39.03 2.72
C LYS A 4 -6.26 -39.37 3.06
N ILE A 5 -5.99 -40.63 3.41
CA ILE A 5 -4.63 -41.15 3.64
C ILE A 5 -3.85 -41.21 2.32
N PHE A 6 -4.48 -41.61 1.22
CA PHE A 6 -3.85 -41.63 -0.10
C PHE A 6 -3.50 -40.22 -0.59
N ILE A 7 -4.39 -39.24 -0.39
CA ILE A 7 -4.14 -37.81 -0.70
C ILE A 7 -2.99 -37.24 0.13
N LEU A 8 -2.94 -37.58 1.43
CA LEU A 8 -1.86 -37.16 2.31
C LEU A 8 -0.52 -37.79 1.87
N ILE A 9 -0.52 -39.06 1.47
CA ILE A 9 0.66 -39.78 0.97
C ILE A 9 1.13 -39.21 -0.37
N THR A 10 0.24 -38.82 -1.29
CA THR A 10 0.61 -38.20 -2.57
C THR A 10 1.17 -36.79 -2.36
N LEU A 11 0.55 -35.97 -1.52
CA LEU A 11 1.07 -34.64 -1.17
C LEU A 11 2.41 -34.75 -0.41
N LEU A 12 2.54 -35.71 0.52
CA LEU A 12 3.80 -36.01 1.21
C LEU A 12 4.85 -36.55 0.26
N SER A 13 4.51 -37.40 -0.72
CA SER A 13 5.49 -37.96 -1.68
C SER A 13 5.97 -36.91 -2.68
N VAL A 14 5.10 -35.99 -3.10
CA VAL A 14 5.49 -34.82 -3.92
C VAL A 14 6.39 -33.88 -3.11
N CYS A 15 6.09 -33.66 -1.83
CA CYS A 15 6.94 -32.88 -0.93
C CYS A 15 8.28 -33.59 -0.61
N LEU A 16 8.27 -34.92 -0.41
CA LEU A 16 9.43 -35.72 -0.02
C LEU A 16 10.41 -35.92 -1.19
N ASN A 17 9.92 -36.15 -2.41
CA ASN A 17 10.77 -36.19 -3.60
C ASN A 17 11.41 -34.84 -3.88
N ALA A 18 10.70 -33.73 -3.63
CA ALA A 18 11.26 -32.38 -3.72
C ALA A 18 12.33 -32.08 -2.64
N THR A 19 12.23 -32.69 -1.44
CA THR A 19 13.26 -32.54 -0.39
C THR A 19 14.50 -33.40 -0.58
N SER A 20 14.41 -34.55 -1.26
CA SER A 20 15.56 -35.45 -1.48
C SER A 20 16.64 -34.91 -2.43
N VAL A 21 16.34 -33.81 -3.13
CA VAL A 21 17.21 -33.19 -4.13
C VAL A 21 17.97 -31.96 -3.59
N LEU A 22 17.62 -31.41 -2.41
CA LEU A 22 17.98 -30.02 -2.08
C LEU A 22 18.40 -29.69 -0.62
N ASP A 23 18.70 -30.65 0.27
CA ASP A 23 19.24 -30.36 1.63
C ASP A 23 18.51 -29.22 2.39
N ILE A 24 17.18 -29.35 2.55
CA ILE A 24 16.37 -28.40 3.35
C ILE A 24 15.81 -29.09 4.60
N GLU A 25 15.92 -28.40 5.74
CA GLU A 25 15.57 -28.88 7.07
C GLU A 25 14.12 -29.35 7.24
N VAL A 26 14.00 -30.48 7.95
CA VAL A 26 12.79 -31.24 8.35
C VAL A 26 11.67 -30.42 9.02
N GLY A 27 11.92 -29.17 9.41
CA GLY A 27 10.96 -28.30 10.11
C GLY A 27 9.78 -27.84 9.25
N ILE A 28 9.98 -27.55 7.96
CA ILE A 28 8.97 -26.93 7.09
C ILE A 28 7.83 -27.91 6.76
N GLY A 29 8.15 -29.18 6.50
CA GLY A 29 7.13 -30.21 6.24
C GLY A 29 6.21 -30.48 7.45
N ARG A 30 6.73 -30.29 8.67
CA ARG A 30 5.97 -30.49 9.92
C ARG A 30 4.91 -29.42 10.13
N GLU A 31 5.23 -28.17 9.81
CA GLU A 31 4.29 -27.05 9.96
C GLU A 31 3.22 -27.04 8.86
N LEU A 32 3.57 -27.47 7.63
CA LEU A 32 2.59 -27.72 6.57
C LEU A 32 1.58 -28.81 6.98
N HIS A 33 2.08 -29.93 7.51
CA HIS A 33 1.22 -31.00 8.01
C HIS A 33 0.25 -30.52 9.10
N LYS A 34 0.72 -29.71 10.06
CA LYS A 34 -0.13 -29.13 11.11
C LYS A 34 -1.18 -28.16 10.55
N ALA A 35 -0.80 -27.27 9.63
CA ALA A 35 -1.70 -26.28 9.05
C ALA A 35 -2.81 -26.92 8.21
N THR A 36 -2.46 -27.86 7.33
CA THR A 36 -3.43 -28.58 6.47
C THR A 36 -4.34 -29.49 7.30
N THR A 37 -3.79 -30.18 8.31
CA THR A 37 -4.58 -31.01 9.22
C THR A 37 -5.57 -30.16 10.01
N LYS A 38 -5.15 -29.02 10.55
CA LYS A 38 -6.03 -28.13 11.31
C LYS A 38 -7.14 -27.51 10.44
N MET A 39 -6.82 -27.14 9.20
CA MET A 39 -7.80 -26.61 8.23
C MET A 39 -8.86 -27.65 7.84
N LEU A 40 -8.52 -28.94 7.82
CA LEU A 40 -9.44 -30.04 7.49
C LEU A 40 -10.37 -30.42 8.65
N PHE A 41 -10.05 -30.02 9.89
CA PHE A 41 -10.84 -30.34 11.09
C PHE A 41 -11.65 -29.14 11.65
N GLU A 42 -11.35 -27.90 11.24
CA GLU A 42 -11.99 -26.68 11.77
C GLU A 42 -12.86 -25.90 10.75
N ILE A 43 -13.34 -26.55 9.69
CA ILE A 43 -14.34 -25.93 8.79
C ILE A 43 -15.69 -25.88 9.54
N ASP A 44 -15.89 -24.79 10.26
CA ASP A 44 -17.18 -24.31 10.72
C ASP A 44 -17.33 -22.84 10.32
N ASP A 45 -18.58 -22.37 10.15
CA ASP A 45 -19.09 -21.28 9.27
C ASP A 45 -18.51 -19.84 9.40
N ASN A 46 -17.31 -19.64 9.96
CA ASN A 46 -16.73 -18.32 10.18
C ASN A 46 -15.74 -17.88 9.07
N GLN A 47 -16.20 -16.98 8.20
CA GLN A 47 -15.41 -16.32 7.13
C GLN A 47 -14.10 -15.66 7.62
N ARG A 48 -14.03 -15.25 8.88
CA ARG A 48 -12.83 -14.63 9.48
C ARG A 48 -11.69 -15.64 9.71
N CYS A 49 -12.02 -16.91 9.96
CA CYS A 49 -11.03 -18.00 10.08
C CYS A 49 -10.42 -18.32 8.72
N MET A 50 -11.23 -18.32 7.65
CA MET A 50 -10.78 -18.58 6.28
C MET A 50 -9.68 -17.60 5.83
N LYS A 51 -9.81 -16.28 6.07
CA LYS A 51 -8.73 -15.32 5.72
C LYS A 51 -7.38 -15.65 6.39
N LYS A 52 -7.40 -15.98 7.69
CA LYS A 52 -6.19 -16.29 8.47
C LYS A 52 -5.53 -17.61 8.02
N TYR A 53 -6.33 -18.62 7.66
CA TYR A 53 -5.82 -19.92 7.19
C TYR A 53 -5.40 -19.89 5.72
N THR A 54 -6.10 -19.15 4.85
CA THR A 54 -5.67 -18.88 3.47
C THR A 54 -4.30 -18.20 3.44
N LYS A 55 -4.06 -17.21 4.32
CA LYS A 55 -2.75 -16.55 4.47
C LYS A 55 -1.64 -17.55 4.86
N LYS A 56 -1.88 -18.45 5.81
CA LYS A 56 -0.90 -19.50 6.21
C LYS A 56 -0.68 -20.57 5.13
N CYS A 57 -1.73 -20.95 4.41
CA CYS A 57 -1.65 -21.89 3.30
C CYS A 57 -0.87 -21.28 2.14
N ILE A 58 -1.16 -20.04 1.74
CA ILE A 58 -0.41 -19.31 0.70
C ILE A 58 1.08 -19.29 1.06
N ILE A 59 1.45 -18.92 2.29
CA ILE A 59 2.84 -18.89 2.76
C ILE A 59 3.53 -20.25 2.66
N SER A 60 2.86 -21.30 3.10
CA SER A 60 3.42 -22.66 3.05
C SER A 60 3.46 -23.21 1.62
N TYR A 61 2.55 -22.76 0.76
CA TYR A 61 2.44 -23.08 -0.67
C TYR A 61 3.51 -22.35 -1.50
N ILE A 62 3.86 -21.12 -1.17
CA ILE A 62 4.93 -20.32 -1.81
C ILE A 62 6.32 -20.93 -1.60
N ASN A 63 6.58 -21.47 -0.40
CA ASN A 63 7.84 -22.18 -0.14
C ASN A 63 7.98 -23.47 -0.96
N ILE A 64 6.85 -24.06 -1.40
CA ILE A 64 6.80 -25.21 -2.31
C ILE A 64 6.91 -24.75 -3.78
N ILE A 65 6.28 -23.63 -4.14
CA ILE A 65 6.24 -23.09 -5.52
C ILE A 65 7.60 -22.61 -6.02
N LYS A 66 8.55 -22.25 -5.15
CA LYS A 66 9.88 -21.80 -5.59
C LYS A 66 10.58 -22.76 -6.58
N ASN A 67 10.18 -24.03 -6.64
CA ASN A 67 10.78 -25.02 -7.54
C ASN A 67 9.79 -25.91 -8.33
N ILE A 68 8.47 -25.68 -8.26
CA ILE A 68 7.48 -26.49 -9.02
C ILE A 68 6.38 -25.58 -9.56
N THR A 69 6.30 -25.48 -10.89
CA THR A 69 5.15 -24.88 -11.59
C THR A 69 3.93 -25.80 -11.41
N ILE A 70 2.98 -25.36 -10.60
CA ILE A 70 1.69 -26.02 -10.34
C ILE A 70 0.93 -26.35 -11.64
N ILE A 71 1.14 -25.54 -12.68
CA ILE A 71 0.60 -25.79 -14.02
C ILE A 71 1.02 -27.18 -14.50
N ASP A 72 2.29 -27.55 -14.35
CA ASP A 72 2.78 -28.86 -14.80
C ASP A 72 2.15 -30.01 -13.98
N VAL A 73 1.85 -29.81 -12.70
CA VAL A 73 1.25 -30.85 -11.84
C VAL A 73 -0.25 -31.00 -12.09
N LEU A 74 -0.95 -29.90 -12.35
CA LEU A 74 -2.38 -29.88 -12.68
C LEU A 74 -2.65 -30.26 -14.14
N GLU A 75 -1.72 -29.99 -15.05
CA GLU A 75 -1.78 -30.42 -16.45
C GLU A 75 -1.32 -31.88 -16.61
N ALA A 76 -0.33 -32.36 -15.83
CA ALA A 76 0.13 -33.75 -15.91
C ALA A 76 -0.78 -34.75 -15.19
N ASN A 77 -1.58 -34.30 -14.21
CA ASN A 77 -2.63 -35.14 -13.63
C ASN A 77 -3.97 -34.70 -14.20
N ASP A 78 -4.42 -35.36 -15.27
CA ASP A 78 -5.78 -35.28 -15.77
C ASP A 78 -6.76 -35.00 -14.63
N ASN A 79 -7.48 -33.88 -14.73
CA ASN A 79 -8.42 -33.19 -13.81
C ASN A 79 -9.35 -34.02 -12.88
N ILE A 80 -9.22 -35.34 -12.87
CA ILE A 80 -10.06 -36.35 -12.25
C ILE A 80 -10.03 -36.28 -10.72
N ILE A 81 -8.89 -36.00 -10.08
CA ILE A 81 -8.81 -36.06 -8.60
C ILE A 81 -9.43 -34.81 -7.93
N TYR A 82 -9.35 -33.64 -8.57
CA TYR A 82 -9.75 -32.38 -7.96
C TYR A 82 -11.23 -32.03 -8.15
N LYS A 83 -11.85 -32.49 -9.26
CA LYS A 83 -13.27 -32.23 -9.54
C LYS A 83 -14.22 -32.82 -8.49
N ASP A 84 -13.83 -33.89 -7.83
CA ASP A 84 -14.61 -34.52 -6.76
C ASP A 84 -14.45 -33.83 -5.39
N MET A 85 -13.44 -32.96 -5.25
CA MET A 85 -13.06 -32.35 -3.96
C MET A 85 -13.35 -30.85 -3.87
N TYR A 86 -13.35 -30.16 -5.01
CA TYR A 86 -13.49 -28.72 -5.09
C TYR A 86 -14.51 -28.35 -6.15
N SER A 87 -15.28 -27.29 -5.90
CA SER A 87 -16.12 -26.72 -6.93
C SER A 87 -15.27 -26.14 -8.06
N GLU A 88 -15.82 -26.08 -9.26
CA GLU A 88 -15.18 -25.43 -10.41
C GLU A 88 -14.72 -24.00 -10.07
N THR A 89 -15.53 -23.26 -9.29
CA THR A 89 -15.18 -21.93 -8.78
C THR A 89 -13.92 -21.93 -7.92
N GLN A 90 -13.76 -22.92 -7.03
CA GLN A 90 -12.56 -23.05 -6.20
C GLN A 90 -11.33 -23.40 -7.02
N ILE A 91 -11.47 -24.30 -8.00
CA ILE A 91 -10.40 -24.68 -8.92
C ILE A 91 -9.94 -23.46 -9.74
N ASN A 92 -10.88 -22.72 -10.33
CA ASN A 92 -10.59 -21.49 -11.06
C ASN A 92 -9.88 -20.46 -10.16
N LYS A 93 -10.29 -20.36 -8.89
CA LYS A 93 -9.63 -19.45 -7.95
C LYS A 93 -8.18 -19.85 -7.65
N LEU A 94 -7.89 -21.14 -7.55
CA LEU A 94 -6.52 -21.65 -7.37
C LEU A 94 -5.66 -21.35 -8.60
N PHE A 95 -6.19 -21.49 -9.81
CA PHE A 95 -5.49 -21.09 -11.04
C PHE A 95 -5.19 -19.59 -11.08
N GLU A 96 -6.13 -18.73 -10.66
CA GLU A 96 -5.89 -17.29 -10.54
C GLU A 96 -4.75 -16.99 -9.55
N ILE A 97 -4.77 -17.62 -8.36
CA ILE A 97 -3.73 -17.43 -7.34
C ILE A 97 -2.36 -17.87 -7.88
N SER A 98 -2.29 -19.03 -8.52
CA SER A 98 -1.05 -19.54 -9.11
C SER A 98 -0.50 -18.60 -10.19
N LYS A 99 -1.38 -18.08 -11.06
CA LYS A 99 -1.02 -17.10 -12.08
C LYS A 99 -0.45 -15.82 -11.48
N GLU A 100 -1.07 -15.28 -10.42
CA GLU A 100 -0.56 -14.07 -9.78
C GLU A 100 0.75 -14.31 -9.01
N CYS A 101 0.94 -15.47 -8.38
CA CYS A 101 2.24 -15.81 -7.78
C CYS A 101 3.36 -15.81 -8.84
N ASN A 102 3.09 -16.39 -10.02
CA ASN A 102 4.05 -16.37 -11.14
C ASN A 102 4.32 -14.95 -11.64
N ASN A 103 3.30 -14.09 -11.69
CA ASN A 103 3.47 -12.68 -12.04
C ASN A 103 4.36 -11.95 -11.03
N ILE A 104 4.16 -12.17 -9.73
CA ILE A 104 4.99 -11.60 -8.66
C ILE A 104 6.45 -12.00 -8.84
N VAL A 105 6.74 -13.29 -9.06
CA VAL A 105 8.12 -13.78 -9.26
C VAL A 105 8.76 -13.11 -10.48
N LYS A 106 8.05 -13.07 -11.61
CA LYS A 106 8.53 -12.40 -12.83
C LYS A 106 8.78 -10.91 -12.60
N ASN A 107 7.90 -10.23 -11.87
CA ASN A 107 8.02 -8.81 -11.59
C ASN A 107 9.13 -8.50 -10.57
N LEU A 108 9.40 -9.39 -9.60
CA LEU A 108 10.55 -9.29 -8.71
C LEU A 108 11.87 -9.39 -9.48
N GLN A 109 11.97 -10.30 -10.45
CA GLN A 109 13.16 -10.41 -11.31
C GLN A 109 13.38 -9.12 -12.13
N LYS A 110 12.32 -8.57 -12.73
CA LYS A 110 12.39 -7.28 -13.44
C LYS A 110 12.76 -6.12 -12.50
N ALA A 111 12.18 -6.12 -11.30
CA ALA A 111 12.47 -5.08 -10.32
C ALA A 111 13.93 -5.14 -9.87
N GLN A 112 14.50 -6.33 -9.66
CA GLN A 112 15.93 -6.47 -9.33
C GLN A 112 16.82 -5.83 -10.40
N LEU A 113 16.54 -6.08 -11.70
CA LEU A 113 17.31 -5.47 -12.79
C LEU A 113 17.31 -3.93 -12.71
N VAL A 114 16.14 -3.33 -12.43
CA VAL A 114 16.06 -1.85 -12.28
C VAL A 114 16.73 -1.35 -11.01
N LEU A 115 16.65 -2.11 -9.91
CA LEU A 115 17.36 -1.76 -8.69
C LEU A 115 18.86 -1.71 -8.93
N ASP A 116 19.40 -2.70 -9.65
CA ASP A 116 20.82 -2.84 -9.95
C ASP A 116 21.34 -1.75 -10.90
N GLU A 117 20.50 -1.23 -11.80
CA GLU A 117 20.84 -0.16 -12.74
C GLU A 117 20.96 1.24 -12.10
N ASN A 118 20.49 1.42 -10.86
CA ASN A 118 20.44 2.73 -10.21
C ASN A 118 21.27 2.75 -8.92
N ASP A 119 22.26 3.64 -8.84
CA ASP A 119 23.18 3.77 -7.70
C ASP A 119 22.50 4.00 -6.35
N LEU A 120 21.28 4.57 -6.34
CA LEU A 120 20.51 4.81 -5.12
C LEU A 120 19.87 3.52 -4.58
N THR A 121 19.65 2.54 -5.46
CA THR A 121 18.89 1.32 -5.17
C THR A 121 19.68 0.04 -5.38
N ASN A 122 20.87 0.11 -5.97
CA ASN A 122 21.68 -1.08 -6.22
C ASN A 122 21.95 -1.81 -4.91
N LYS A 123 22.06 -3.15 -4.99
CA LYS A 123 22.18 -4.05 -3.83
C LYS A 123 20.98 -4.07 -2.90
N PHE A 124 19.90 -3.32 -3.17
CA PHE A 124 18.66 -3.55 -2.44
C PHE A 124 18.06 -4.88 -2.92
N PRO A 125 17.75 -5.82 -2.01
CA PRO A 125 17.20 -7.10 -2.40
C PRO A 125 15.75 -6.95 -2.87
N ALA A 126 15.45 -7.33 -4.12
CA ALA A 126 14.12 -7.19 -4.69
C ALA A 126 13.04 -7.90 -3.85
N HIS A 127 13.37 -9.02 -3.21
CA HIS A 127 12.44 -9.74 -2.34
C HIS A 127 12.01 -8.95 -1.10
N MET A 128 12.68 -7.85 -0.76
CA MET A 128 12.32 -6.92 0.31
C MET A 128 11.56 -5.68 -0.19
N LEU A 129 11.37 -5.51 -1.50
CA LEU A 129 10.67 -4.34 -2.07
C LEU A 129 9.26 -4.15 -1.51
N TYR A 130 8.61 -5.24 -1.08
CA TYR A 130 7.31 -5.16 -0.46
C TYR A 130 7.26 -4.24 0.77
N GLN A 131 8.39 -4.04 1.47
CA GLN A 131 8.43 -3.14 2.62
C GLN A 131 8.22 -1.68 2.23
N LEU A 132 8.43 -1.31 0.97
CA LEU A 132 8.08 0.02 0.45
C LEU A 132 6.57 0.18 0.21
N PHE A 133 5.81 -0.92 0.20
CA PHE A 133 4.42 -0.95 -0.23
C PHE A 133 3.45 -1.37 0.88
N ILE A 134 3.95 -2.12 1.86
CA ILE A 134 3.18 -2.77 2.92
C ILE A 134 3.52 -2.13 4.26
N ASP A 135 2.51 -1.87 5.07
CA ASP A 135 2.68 -1.37 6.43
C ASP A 135 3.48 -2.36 7.29
N LYS A 136 4.28 -1.84 8.20
CA LYS A 136 5.18 -2.61 9.08
C LYS A 136 4.45 -3.62 9.95
N GLU A 137 3.22 -3.30 10.35
CA GLU A 137 2.36 -4.22 11.12
C GLU A 137 2.11 -5.53 10.37
N ASP A 138 2.17 -5.49 9.03
CA ASP A 138 1.94 -6.62 8.16
C ASP A 138 3.22 -7.38 7.76
N TRP A 139 4.42 -6.85 8.05
CA TRP A 139 5.67 -7.53 7.71
C TRP A 139 5.89 -8.84 8.50
N GLY A 140 5.38 -8.90 9.73
CA GLY A 140 5.59 -10.02 10.67
C GLY A 140 4.74 -11.26 10.38
N PHE A 141 3.78 -11.19 9.46
CA PHE A 141 3.19 -12.39 8.91
C PHE A 141 4.24 -12.99 7.97
N ASN A 142 4.69 -14.23 8.21
CA ASN A 142 5.75 -14.97 7.51
C ASN A 142 5.62 -15.06 5.95
N GLY A 143 4.73 -14.31 5.32
CA GLY A 143 4.49 -14.23 3.88
C GLY A 143 5.14 -13.08 3.16
N GLY A 144 5.78 -12.12 3.83
CA GLY A 144 6.45 -11.00 3.15
C GLY A 144 5.53 -10.32 2.13
N ILE A 145 5.95 -10.26 0.86
CA ILE A 145 5.17 -9.66 -0.24
C ILE A 145 3.77 -10.28 -0.42
N TYR A 146 3.60 -11.56 -0.10
CA TYR A 146 2.36 -12.29 -0.31
C TYR A 146 1.32 -12.02 0.78
N THR A 147 1.73 -11.37 1.87
CA THR A 147 0.81 -10.88 2.90
C THR A 147 -0.20 -9.88 2.32
N TYR A 148 0.17 -9.14 1.28
CA TYR A 148 -0.67 -8.12 0.64
C TYR A 148 -1.74 -8.68 -0.32
N GLU A 149 -1.67 -9.96 -0.64
CA GLU A 149 -2.59 -10.61 -1.60
C GLU A 149 -3.96 -10.93 -0.98
N ASP A 150 -4.32 -10.28 0.14
CA ASP A 150 -5.71 -10.19 0.61
C ASP A 150 -6.61 -9.55 -0.47
N GLU A 151 -6.02 -8.71 -1.33
CA GLU A 151 -6.60 -8.19 -2.56
C GLU A 151 -5.76 -8.65 -3.77
N LEU A 152 -6.06 -9.85 -4.25
CA LEU A 152 -5.27 -10.57 -5.26
C LEU A 152 -4.93 -9.69 -6.48
N GLY A 153 -3.63 -9.49 -6.73
CA GLY A 153 -3.05 -8.72 -7.84
C GLY A 153 -2.28 -7.45 -7.43
N TYR A 154 -2.44 -6.95 -6.19
CA TYR A 154 -1.79 -5.69 -5.79
C TYR A 154 -0.27 -5.75 -5.74
N ALA A 155 0.33 -6.82 -5.20
CA ALA A 155 1.78 -6.84 -5.08
C ALA A 155 2.45 -6.82 -6.47
N SER A 156 1.89 -7.59 -7.40
CA SER A 156 2.29 -7.59 -8.81
C SER A 156 2.14 -6.20 -9.45
N ALA A 157 1.02 -5.53 -9.21
CA ALA A 157 0.74 -4.18 -9.73
C ALA A 157 1.70 -3.12 -9.15
N LEU A 158 2.01 -3.18 -7.86
CA LEU A 158 2.92 -2.23 -7.19
C LEU A 158 4.38 -2.43 -7.61
N LEU A 159 4.83 -3.67 -7.80
CA LEU A 159 6.14 -3.96 -8.40
C LEU A 159 6.23 -3.41 -9.84
N THR A 160 5.15 -3.53 -10.62
CA THR A 160 5.09 -2.96 -11.97
C THR A 160 5.13 -1.44 -11.91
N ALA A 161 4.38 -0.82 -11.00
CA ALA A 161 4.35 0.63 -10.82
C ALA A 161 5.73 1.17 -10.39
N TRP A 162 6.43 0.46 -9.50
CA TRP A 162 7.80 0.79 -9.11
C TRP A 162 8.76 0.80 -10.31
N TYR A 163 8.63 -0.18 -11.21
CA TYR A 163 9.42 -0.25 -12.43
C TYR A 163 9.10 0.92 -13.38
N GLU A 164 7.82 1.18 -13.62
CA GLU A 164 7.39 2.20 -14.60
C GLU A 164 7.47 3.64 -14.07
N MET A 165 7.56 3.85 -12.76
CA MET A 165 7.48 5.21 -12.19
C MET A 165 8.58 6.12 -12.72
N LYS A 166 9.79 5.59 -12.98
CA LYS A 166 10.89 6.38 -13.54
C LYS A 166 10.51 6.93 -14.91
N ASN A 167 9.90 6.11 -15.76
CA ASN A 167 9.48 6.53 -17.10
C ASN A 167 8.33 7.55 -17.02
N ILE A 168 7.33 7.30 -16.19
CA ILE A 168 6.16 8.17 -16.06
C ILE A 168 6.54 9.54 -15.47
N LEU A 169 7.42 9.55 -14.47
CA LEU A 169 7.89 10.77 -13.83
C LEU A 169 9.03 11.45 -14.58
N SER A 170 9.62 10.78 -15.58
CA SER A 170 10.57 11.39 -16.51
C SER A 170 9.89 12.48 -17.34
N GLY A 171 10.70 13.39 -17.89
CA GLY A 171 10.22 14.41 -18.84
C GLY A 171 9.25 15.43 -18.24
N GLY A 172 9.77 16.54 -17.75
CA GLY A 172 8.96 17.69 -17.30
C GLY A 172 8.37 17.56 -15.89
N PRO A 173 7.50 18.51 -15.50
CA PRO A 173 6.94 18.59 -14.16
C PRO A 173 5.99 17.42 -13.86
N ILE A 174 5.75 17.15 -12.58
CA ILE A 174 4.62 16.31 -12.16
C ILE A 174 3.29 17.03 -12.41
N ASN A 175 2.23 16.27 -12.67
CA ASN A 175 0.87 16.77 -12.86
C ASN A 175 -0.15 15.66 -12.59
N PHE A 176 -1.45 15.97 -12.63
CA PHE A 176 -2.50 15.00 -12.35
C PHE A 176 -2.50 13.84 -13.34
N GLN A 177 -2.19 14.09 -14.62
CA GLN A 177 -2.20 13.05 -15.65
C GLN A 177 -1.14 11.97 -15.38
N LYS A 178 0.07 12.33 -14.94
CA LYS A 178 1.11 11.38 -14.53
C LYS A 178 0.72 10.59 -13.29
N ILE A 179 0.11 11.25 -12.30
CA ILE A 179 -0.38 10.58 -11.09
C ILE A 179 -1.50 9.58 -11.43
N LYS A 180 -2.39 9.95 -12.35
CA LYS A 180 -3.46 9.08 -12.86
C LYS A 180 -2.90 7.87 -13.61
N GLU A 181 -1.84 8.04 -14.39
CA GLU A 181 -1.15 6.95 -15.06
C GLU A 181 -0.52 5.98 -14.05
N LEU A 182 0.21 6.49 -13.06
CA LEU A 182 0.73 5.70 -11.94
C LEU A 182 -0.38 4.93 -11.22
N HIS A 183 -1.49 5.60 -10.91
CA HIS A 183 -2.63 5.00 -10.26
C HIS A 183 -3.22 3.83 -11.07
N GLY A 184 -3.35 4.02 -12.38
CA GLY A 184 -3.82 2.99 -13.31
C GLY A 184 -2.96 1.72 -13.25
N ILE A 185 -1.64 1.87 -13.14
CA ILE A 185 -0.74 0.72 -12.99
C ILE A 185 -0.90 0.08 -11.62
N CYS A 186 -0.88 0.88 -10.54
CA CYS A 186 -1.00 0.41 -9.15
C CYS A 186 -2.25 -0.43 -8.89
N THR A 187 -3.29 -0.27 -9.72
CA THR A 187 -4.59 -0.93 -9.56
C THR A 187 -4.96 -1.89 -10.71
N SER A 188 -4.13 -1.98 -11.76
CA SER A 188 -4.44 -2.67 -13.02
C SER A 188 -4.77 -4.17 -12.89
N ASN A 189 -4.13 -4.88 -11.96
CA ASN A 189 -4.24 -6.34 -11.85
C ASN A 189 -5.13 -6.81 -10.70
N VAL A 190 -5.74 -5.89 -9.95
CA VAL A 190 -6.50 -6.23 -8.76
C VAL A 190 -7.83 -6.86 -9.17
N LEU A 191 -8.04 -8.13 -8.82
CA LEU A 191 -9.19 -8.91 -9.28
C LEU A 191 -10.54 -8.32 -8.88
N GLY A 192 -10.64 -7.70 -7.71
CA GLY A 192 -11.85 -6.99 -7.28
C GLY A 192 -12.15 -5.71 -8.06
N HIS A 193 -11.18 -5.22 -8.83
CA HIS A 193 -11.21 -3.92 -9.50
C HIS A 193 -11.31 -4.01 -11.03
N LYS A 194 -11.26 -5.23 -11.60
CA LYS A 194 -11.46 -5.44 -13.03
C LYS A 194 -12.81 -4.86 -13.47
N GLY A 195 -12.76 -3.86 -14.34
CA GLY A 195 -13.95 -3.17 -14.87
C GLY A 195 -14.46 -1.99 -14.03
N GLN A 196 -13.90 -1.75 -12.84
CA GLN A 196 -14.20 -0.53 -12.08
C GLN A 196 -13.42 0.64 -12.68
N LYS A 197 -14.11 1.76 -12.95
CA LYS A 197 -13.45 3.04 -13.24
C LYS A 197 -12.87 3.62 -11.93
N LEU A 198 -11.87 2.95 -11.34
CA LEU A 198 -11.16 3.42 -10.15
C LEU A 198 -10.51 4.79 -10.33
N LEU A 199 -10.28 5.16 -11.59
CA LEU A 199 -9.78 6.45 -12.02
C LEU A 199 -10.71 7.61 -11.63
N PHE A 200 -11.95 7.33 -11.21
CA PHE A 200 -12.92 8.36 -10.86
C PHE A 200 -13.61 8.04 -9.52
N PRO A 201 -13.79 9.04 -8.65
CA PRO A 201 -14.25 8.80 -7.30
C PRO A 201 -15.71 8.28 -7.25
N ARG A 202 -16.02 7.40 -6.27
CA ARG A 202 -17.41 7.03 -5.93
C ARG A 202 -18.13 8.26 -5.41
N SER A 203 -19.45 8.34 -5.61
CA SER A 203 -20.33 9.38 -5.07
C SER A 203 -20.20 9.71 -3.58
N ASN A 204 -19.67 8.79 -2.75
CA ASN A 204 -19.35 9.02 -1.33
C ASN A 204 -18.10 8.21 -0.93
N VAL A 205 -17.02 8.89 -0.54
CA VAL A 205 -15.83 8.33 0.10
C VAL A 205 -15.66 9.09 1.40
N CYS A 206 -15.42 8.34 2.48
CA CYS A 206 -15.22 8.82 3.83
C CYS A 206 -13.87 8.25 4.27
N VAL A 207 -12.90 9.12 4.50
CA VAL A 207 -11.58 8.72 5.02
C VAL A 207 -11.54 9.14 6.47
N GLY A 208 -11.37 8.20 7.39
CA GLY A 208 -11.25 8.52 8.81
C GLY A 208 -9.78 8.54 9.21
N ALA A 209 -9.28 9.68 9.69
CA ALA A 209 -8.04 9.72 10.46
C ALA A 209 -8.34 9.64 11.96
N ALA A 210 -7.57 8.90 12.75
CA ALA A 210 -7.72 8.85 14.20
C ALA A 210 -6.46 9.41 14.87
N LEU A 211 -6.65 10.26 15.88
CA LEU A 211 -5.56 10.79 16.69
C LEU A 211 -4.75 9.64 17.28
N ASN A 212 -3.41 9.81 17.27
CA ASN A 212 -2.42 8.83 17.69
C ASN A 212 -2.25 7.61 16.78
N ARG A 213 -2.94 7.54 15.64
CA ARG A 213 -2.67 6.57 14.58
C ARG A 213 -2.12 7.26 13.35
N ASN A 214 -2.97 7.97 12.61
CA ASN A 214 -2.64 8.61 11.33
C ASN A 214 -2.90 10.14 11.31
N CYS A 215 -3.02 10.78 12.48
CA CYS A 215 -2.99 12.25 12.56
C CYS A 215 -2.27 12.82 13.79
N THR A 216 -1.72 14.02 13.62
CA THR A 216 -1.23 14.89 14.71
C THR A 216 -2.14 16.12 14.83
N ILE A 217 -2.14 16.79 15.99
CA ILE A 217 -2.91 18.04 16.18
C ILE A 217 -2.43 19.10 15.18
N LYS A 218 -1.11 19.28 15.06
CA LYS A 218 -0.49 20.23 14.12
C LYS A 218 -0.86 19.89 12.66
N GLY A 219 -0.77 18.64 12.26
CA GLY A 219 -1.11 18.20 10.89
C GLY A 219 -2.59 18.38 10.57
N THR A 220 -3.45 18.10 11.53
CA THR A 220 -4.90 18.36 11.41
C THR A 220 -5.16 19.85 11.20
N THR A 221 -4.53 20.72 11.99
CA THR A 221 -4.63 22.18 11.82
C THR A 221 -4.15 22.63 10.45
N GLU A 222 -3.00 22.14 9.99
CA GLU A 222 -2.46 22.45 8.66
C GLU A 222 -3.43 22.07 7.54
N ILE A 223 -4.07 20.91 7.64
CA ILE A 223 -5.07 20.45 6.68
C ILE A 223 -6.34 21.29 6.71
N LEU A 224 -6.81 21.68 7.89
CA LEU A 224 -7.98 22.57 8.00
C LEU A 224 -7.70 23.95 7.40
N LEU A 225 -6.48 24.46 7.55
CA LEU A 225 -6.05 25.69 6.90
C LEU A 225 -5.97 25.53 5.39
N LEU A 226 -5.44 24.41 4.92
CA LEU A 226 -5.40 24.07 3.50
C LEU A 226 -6.81 24.02 2.89
N ALA A 227 -7.73 23.30 3.55
CA ALA A 227 -9.14 23.21 3.19
C ALA A 227 -9.83 24.57 3.10
N LYS A 228 -9.60 25.42 4.12
CA LYS A 228 -10.11 26.80 4.18
C LYS A 228 -9.58 27.65 3.02
N SER A 229 -8.29 27.56 2.72
CA SER A 229 -7.65 28.32 1.64
C SER A 229 -8.16 27.91 0.25
N ALA A 230 -8.41 26.61 0.05
CA ALA A 230 -8.93 26.06 -1.18
C ALA A 230 -10.44 26.33 -1.37
N ARG A 231 -11.10 26.94 -0.38
CA ARG A 231 -12.56 27.19 -0.35
C ARG A 231 -13.36 25.93 -0.64
N LEU A 232 -12.88 24.76 -0.21
CA LEU A 232 -13.52 23.51 -0.54
C LEU A 232 -14.92 23.43 0.10
N PRO A 233 -16.01 23.56 -0.68
CA PRO A 233 -17.36 23.69 -0.11
C PRO A 233 -17.87 22.37 0.46
N SER A 234 -17.12 21.28 0.29
CA SER A 234 -17.56 19.92 0.59
C SER A 234 -16.80 19.24 1.72
N ILE A 235 -15.75 19.82 2.31
CA ILE A 235 -15.12 19.16 3.47
C ILE A 235 -16.07 19.24 4.65
N ARG A 236 -16.79 18.14 4.84
CA ARG A 236 -17.42 17.83 6.11
C ARG A 236 -16.35 17.31 7.02
N THR A 237 -16.54 17.50 8.31
CA THR A 237 -15.66 16.96 9.34
C THR A 237 -16.57 16.49 10.44
N TYR A 238 -16.38 15.25 10.84
CA TYR A 238 -17.23 14.60 11.81
C TYR A 238 -16.41 14.46 13.07
N TYR A 239 -17.00 14.83 14.19
CA TYR A 239 -16.42 14.44 15.45
C TYR A 239 -16.85 13.01 15.71
N ASN A 240 -16.02 12.22 16.34
CA ASN A 240 -16.55 11.09 17.05
C ASN A 240 -15.98 11.19 18.44
N LYS A 241 -16.86 11.35 19.41
CA LYS A 241 -16.43 11.19 20.80
C LYS A 241 -16.37 9.68 21.02
N LEU A 242 -15.27 9.20 21.57
CA LEU A 242 -15.29 7.87 22.16
C LEU A 242 -16.12 7.97 23.45
N ASP A 243 -17.08 7.09 23.63
CA ASP A 243 -17.72 6.94 24.95
C ASP A 243 -16.71 6.42 25.98
N THR A 244 -17.15 6.29 27.23
CA THR A 244 -16.33 5.75 28.32
C THR A 244 -15.85 4.32 28.07
N ASP A 245 -16.49 3.59 27.15
CA ASP A 245 -16.17 2.21 26.78
C ASP A 245 -15.31 2.13 25.50
N GLY A 246 -14.89 3.28 24.95
CA GLY A 246 -14.09 3.35 23.74
C GLY A 246 -14.89 3.08 22.45
N GLN A 247 -16.22 3.09 22.49
CA GLN A 247 -17.05 3.01 21.28
C GLN A 247 -17.26 4.38 20.66
N PHE A 248 -17.34 4.39 19.33
CA PHE A 248 -17.65 5.58 18.56
C PHE A 248 -19.09 6.02 18.82
N ILE A 249 -19.29 7.16 19.49
CA ILE A 249 -20.57 7.86 19.47
C ILE A 249 -20.59 8.68 18.17
N PRO A 250 -21.50 8.39 17.22
CA PRO A 250 -21.68 9.22 16.04
C PRO A 250 -22.03 10.63 16.50
N SER A 251 -21.15 11.61 16.30
CA SER A 251 -21.48 12.98 16.70
C SER A 251 -22.43 13.65 15.71
N GLU A 252 -23.01 14.76 16.16
CA GLU A 252 -23.67 15.72 15.30
C GLU A 252 -22.68 16.29 14.27
N PHE A 253 -23.13 16.39 13.02
CA PHE A 253 -22.44 17.14 11.98
C PHE A 253 -22.12 18.54 12.51
N ILE A 254 -20.85 18.92 12.51
CA ILE A 254 -20.45 20.30 12.74
C ILE A 254 -20.22 20.91 11.36
N PRO A 255 -21.16 21.72 10.84
CA PRO A 255 -20.86 22.55 9.69
C PRO A 255 -19.65 23.42 10.07
N GLU A 256 -18.59 23.30 9.27
CA GLU A 256 -17.49 24.27 9.24
C GLU A 256 -16.58 24.22 10.47
N LEU A 257 -15.92 23.07 10.67
CA LEU A 257 -14.85 22.90 11.65
C LEU A 257 -13.76 23.99 11.61
N TYR A 258 -13.51 24.60 10.44
CA TYR A 258 -12.60 25.74 10.36
C TYR A 258 -13.09 26.98 11.13
N ARG A 259 -14.36 27.04 11.57
CA ARG A 259 -14.87 28.04 12.51
C ARG A 259 -14.47 27.76 13.96
N GLN A 260 -14.02 26.55 14.27
CA GLN A 260 -13.42 26.23 15.58
C GLN A 260 -11.95 26.61 15.67
N LEU A 261 -11.33 26.92 14.52
CA LEU A 261 -10.07 27.65 14.53
C LEU A 261 -10.33 29.01 15.16
N ASP A 262 -9.61 29.32 16.22
CA ASP A 262 -9.69 30.62 16.87
C ASP A 262 -9.15 31.75 15.97
N ALA A 263 -9.12 32.98 16.48
CA ALA A 263 -8.57 34.12 15.73
C ALA A 263 -7.08 33.93 15.35
N ASN A 264 -6.36 33.02 16.01
CA ASN A 264 -4.96 32.70 15.75
C ASN A 264 -4.78 31.49 14.82
N ASN A 265 -5.88 30.91 14.32
CA ASN A 265 -5.91 29.66 13.56
C ASN A 265 -5.50 28.40 14.36
N GLU A 266 -5.73 28.40 15.67
CA GLU A 266 -5.50 27.25 16.54
C GLU A 266 -6.81 26.51 16.85
N ILE A 267 -6.74 25.19 17.03
CA ILE A 267 -7.90 24.38 17.43
C ILE A 267 -8.15 24.65 18.92
N ASN A 268 -9.30 25.25 19.24
CA ASN A 268 -9.72 25.44 20.63
C ASN A 268 -9.88 24.09 21.35
N ASN A 269 -9.11 23.87 22.42
CA ASN A 269 -9.23 22.76 23.38
C ASN A 269 -8.99 21.33 22.79
N PRO A 270 -7.74 20.98 22.43
CA PRO A 270 -7.44 19.71 21.76
C PRO A 270 -7.48 18.46 22.66
N SER A 271 -7.58 18.60 23.99
CA SER A 271 -7.30 17.51 24.94
C SER A 271 -8.34 16.39 25.05
N ASP A 272 -9.57 16.58 24.54
CA ASP A 272 -10.67 15.61 24.67
C ASP A 272 -11.17 15.02 23.35
N THR A 273 -10.52 15.35 22.23
CA THR A 273 -11.19 15.35 20.93
C THR A 273 -10.51 14.43 19.94
N VAL A 274 -11.02 13.22 19.71
CA VAL A 274 -10.65 12.43 18.51
C VAL A 274 -11.14 13.20 17.28
N VAL A 275 -10.24 13.94 16.63
CA VAL A 275 -10.54 14.60 15.36
C VAL A 275 -10.51 13.55 14.26
N MET A 276 -11.67 12.96 13.98
CA MET A 276 -11.84 12.17 12.78
C MET A 276 -12.10 13.08 11.60
N LEU A 277 -11.06 13.38 10.84
CA LEU A 277 -11.21 14.25 9.68
C LEU A 277 -11.86 13.46 8.54
N ILE A 278 -13.18 13.29 8.60
CA ILE A 278 -13.95 12.61 7.56
C ILE A 278 -14.29 13.57 6.44
N THR A 279 -13.43 13.66 5.43
CA THR A 279 -13.79 14.34 4.19
C THR A 279 -14.88 13.56 3.46
N TYR A 280 -16.16 13.90 3.70
CA TYR A 280 -17.22 13.50 2.78
C TYR A 280 -17.11 14.33 1.53
N HIS A 281 -17.30 13.70 0.39
CA HIS A 281 -17.50 14.46 -0.82
C HIS A 281 -18.67 13.88 -1.58
N ASP A 282 -19.56 14.76 -2.02
CA ASP A 282 -20.60 14.40 -2.97
C ASP A 282 -19.94 14.36 -4.35
N PHE A 283 -19.42 13.19 -4.73
CA PHE A 283 -18.68 13.05 -5.99
C PHE A 283 -19.60 12.87 -7.21
N THR A 284 -20.91 13.06 -7.06
CA THR A 284 -21.86 12.99 -8.19
C THR A 284 -21.80 14.23 -9.08
N LYS A 285 -21.19 15.32 -8.61
CA LYS A 285 -21.08 16.58 -9.35
C LYS A 285 -19.73 16.68 -10.05
N ASP A 286 -19.74 16.81 -11.37
CA ASP A 286 -18.53 16.97 -12.20
C ASP A 286 -17.67 18.17 -11.75
N GLU A 287 -18.28 19.23 -11.22
CA GLU A 287 -17.60 20.40 -10.65
C GLU A 287 -16.67 20.02 -9.49
N ILE A 288 -17.16 19.25 -8.51
CA ILE A 288 -16.37 18.81 -7.33
C ILE A 288 -15.19 17.94 -7.77
N ARG A 289 -15.37 17.15 -8.83
CA ARG A 289 -14.30 16.34 -9.40
C ARG A 289 -13.25 17.21 -10.08
N GLN A 290 -13.66 18.20 -10.86
CA GLN A 290 -12.73 19.11 -11.53
C GLN A 290 -11.95 19.95 -10.51
N ASP A 291 -12.57 20.38 -9.41
CA ASP A 291 -11.91 21.12 -8.34
C ASP A 291 -10.76 20.33 -7.71
N ARG A 292 -10.91 19.02 -7.48
CA ARG A 292 -9.79 18.19 -6.99
C ARG A 292 -8.66 18.08 -7.98
N ILE A 293 -8.99 17.88 -9.26
CA ILE A 293 -7.98 17.81 -10.31
C ILE A 293 -7.19 19.13 -10.30
N ASN A 294 -7.90 20.26 -10.26
CA ASN A 294 -7.29 21.59 -10.17
C ASN A 294 -6.43 21.74 -8.90
N MET A 295 -6.86 21.21 -7.75
CA MET A 295 -6.05 21.23 -6.53
C MET A 295 -4.77 20.39 -6.65
N VAL A 296 -4.87 19.18 -7.19
CA VAL A 296 -3.70 18.32 -7.43
C VAL A 296 -2.72 19.02 -8.38
N GLU A 297 -3.23 19.67 -9.44
CA GLU A 297 -2.41 20.48 -10.36
C GLU A 297 -1.75 21.66 -9.64
N VAL A 298 -2.46 22.36 -8.75
CA VAL A 298 -1.88 23.45 -7.93
C VAL A 298 -0.78 22.92 -7.02
N TYR A 299 -0.98 21.78 -6.35
CA TYR A 299 0.04 21.17 -5.50
C TYR A 299 1.26 20.72 -6.29
N CYS A 300 1.06 20.12 -7.45
CA CYS A 300 2.14 19.77 -8.37
C CYS A 300 2.91 21.02 -8.83
N GLY A 301 2.22 22.09 -9.22
CA GLY A 301 2.83 23.35 -9.63
C GLY A 301 3.65 24.01 -8.50
N ASN A 302 3.09 24.05 -7.29
CA ASN A 302 3.78 24.59 -6.11
C ASN A 302 5.03 23.79 -5.77
N TYR A 303 4.97 22.46 -5.85
CA TYR A 303 6.13 21.59 -5.66
C TYR A 303 7.27 21.93 -6.64
N GLU A 304 6.96 22.07 -7.93
CA GLU A 304 7.97 22.38 -8.95
C GLU A 304 8.58 23.78 -8.75
N VAL A 305 7.76 24.78 -8.42
CA VAL A 305 8.24 26.12 -8.08
C VAL A 305 9.16 26.09 -6.85
N ASN A 306 8.78 25.34 -5.81
CA ASN A 306 9.58 25.20 -4.59
C ASN A 306 10.90 24.47 -4.86
N LEU A 307 10.89 23.41 -5.66
CA LEU A 307 12.12 22.71 -6.07
C LEU A 307 13.10 23.64 -6.79
N GLN A 308 12.61 24.47 -7.72
CA GLN A 308 13.48 25.42 -8.42
C GLN A 308 14.07 26.45 -7.45
N LYS A 309 13.26 26.98 -6.53
CA LYS A 309 13.75 27.89 -5.48
C LYS A 309 14.82 27.24 -4.61
N ILE A 310 14.63 25.99 -4.19
CA ILE A 310 15.59 25.26 -3.36
C ILE A 310 16.90 25.03 -4.12
N LYS A 311 16.83 24.55 -5.36
CA LYS A 311 18.00 24.26 -6.19
C LYS A 311 18.84 25.49 -6.51
N ASN A 312 18.18 26.62 -6.77
CA ASN A 312 18.83 27.87 -7.13
C ASN A 312 19.29 28.69 -5.92
N ASN A 313 18.98 28.26 -4.69
CA ASN A 313 19.40 28.97 -3.48
C ASN A 313 20.88 28.70 -3.17
N THR A 314 21.71 29.73 -3.32
CA THR A 314 23.16 29.67 -3.09
C THR A 314 23.55 29.73 -1.62
N ASP A 315 22.63 30.12 -0.73
CA ASP A 315 22.88 30.27 0.70
C ASP A 315 22.70 28.94 1.46
N LEU A 316 22.13 27.93 0.81
CA LEU A 316 21.93 26.59 1.38
C LEU A 316 23.09 25.67 1.03
N THR A 317 23.59 24.97 2.04
CA THR A 317 24.44 23.78 1.84
C THR A 317 23.68 22.68 1.11
N GLU A 318 24.40 21.73 0.49
CA GLU A 318 23.75 20.60 -0.19
C GLU A 318 22.89 19.76 0.76
N GLN A 319 23.31 19.54 2.01
CA GLN A 319 22.49 18.84 2.99
C GLN A 319 21.18 19.59 3.30
N GLN A 320 21.24 20.92 3.45
CA GLN A 320 20.05 21.73 3.68
C GLN A 320 19.12 21.72 2.46
N LYS A 321 19.66 21.67 1.23
CA LYS A 321 18.84 21.50 0.02
C LYS A 321 18.14 20.15 0.01
N GLN A 322 18.85 19.07 0.35
CA GLN A 322 18.26 17.73 0.43
C GLN A 322 17.11 17.69 1.45
N ASP A 323 17.32 18.25 2.64
CA ASP A 323 16.29 18.33 3.68
C ASP A 323 15.05 19.10 3.20
N LYS A 324 15.24 20.25 2.54
CA LYS A 324 14.12 21.02 1.96
C LYS A 324 13.44 20.32 0.78
N ILE A 325 14.17 19.51 0.02
CA ILE A 325 13.57 18.69 -1.05
C ILE A 325 12.69 17.59 -0.43
N ILE A 326 13.14 16.96 0.66
CA ILE A 326 12.33 15.98 1.41
C ILE A 326 11.07 16.66 1.96
N GLU A 327 11.20 17.85 2.56
CA GLU A 327 10.08 18.66 3.06
C GLU A 327 9.05 18.96 1.95
N ALA A 328 9.50 19.49 0.81
CA ALA A 328 8.63 19.77 -0.33
C ALA A 328 7.96 18.49 -0.88
N THR A 329 8.68 17.36 -0.86
CA THR A 329 8.15 16.07 -1.31
C THR A 329 7.11 15.52 -0.34
N ALA A 330 7.33 15.65 0.97
CA ALA A 330 6.37 15.29 2.00
C ALA A 330 5.09 16.12 1.88
N GLU A 331 5.24 17.43 1.70
CA GLU A 331 4.13 18.38 1.55
C GLU A 331 3.27 18.06 0.33
N VAL A 332 3.87 17.87 -0.85
CA VAL A 332 3.09 17.57 -2.05
C VAL A 332 2.37 16.22 -1.95
N CYS A 333 3.02 15.19 -1.40
CA CYS A 333 2.39 13.88 -1.22
C CYS A 333 1.23 13.93 -0.23
N ARG A 334 1.41 14.56 0.93
CA ARG A 334 0.34 14.73 1.92
C ARG A 334 -0.84 15.51 1.35
N ASN A 335 -0.57 16.63 0.68
CA ASN A 335 -1.62 17.47 0.13
C ASN A 335 -2.41 16.74 -0.97
N ILE A 336 -1.75 15.95 -1.83
CA ILE A 336 -2.45 15.12 -2.83
C ILE A 336 -3.24 14.00 -2.14
N GLN A 337 -2.66 13.28 -1.17
CA GLN A 337 -3.33 12.23 -0.41
C GLN A 337 -4.61 12.76 0.24
N PHE A 338 -4.54 13.94 0.82
CA PHE A 338 -5.68 14.64 1.42
C PHE A 338 -6.83 14.90 0.42
N THR A 339 -6.51 15.18 -0.85
CA THR A 339 -7.58 15.35 -1.87
C THR A 339 -8.29 14.06 -2.23
N HIS A 340 -7.70 12.91 -1.88
CA HIS A 340 -8.21 11.57 -2.17
C HIS A 340 -8.73 11.45 -3.62
N PRO A 341 -7.86 11.69 -4.62
CA PRO A 341 -8.29 11.92 -6.01
C PRO A 341 -8.89 10.68 -6.67
N PHE A 342 -8.60 9.49 -6.15
CA PHE A 342 -9.09 8.22 -6.66
C PHE A 342 -10.06 7.54 -5.70
N LEU A 343 -10.81 6.58 -6.22
CA LEU A 343 -11.78 5.83 -5.42
C LEU A 343 -11.12 5.00 -4.32
N ASP A 344 -10.06 4.29 -4.69
CA ASP A 344 -9.25 3.48 -3.79
C ASP A 344 -7.78 3.59 -4.24
N GLY A 345 -6.85 3.01 -3.50
CA GLY A 345 -5.45 2.92 -3.89
C GLY A 345 -4.66 4.23 -3.75
N ASN A 346 -5.23 5.26 -3.11
CA ASN A 346 -4.57 6.56 -2.93
C ASN A 346 -3.26 6.43 -2.13
N ALA A 347 -3.30 5.87 -0.93
CA ALA A 347 -2.10 5.73 -0.09
C ALA A 347 -0.99 4.92 -0.78
N ARG A 348 -1.37 3.85 -1.49
CA ARG A 348 -0.47 3.04 -2.33
C ARG A 348 0.17 3.84 -3.47
N THR A 349 -0.64 4.60 -4.20
CA THR A 349 -0.18 5.39 -5.34
C THR A 349 0.69 6.55 -4.88
N ILE A 350 0.28 7.25 -3.82
CA ILE A 350 0.85 8.52 -3.39
C ILE A 350 1.95 8.29 -2.36
N GLY A 351 1.64 7.62 -1.25
CA GLY A 351 2.56 7.35 -0.14
C GLY A 351 3.63 6.31 -0.46
N CYS A 352 3.34 5.31 -1.30
CA CYS A 352 4.35 4.30 -1.66
C CYS A 352 5.09 4.64 -2.96
N ILE A 353 4.37 4.84 -4.07
CA ILE A 353 4.98 4.94 -5.39
C ILE A 353 5.41 6.37 -5.73
N LEU A 354 4.50 7.35 -5.65
CA LEU A 354 4.80 8.74 -6.02
C LEU A 354 5.88 9.33 -5.11
N LEU A 355 5.78 9.13 -3.79
CA LEU A 355 6.78 9.57 -2.81
C LEU A 355 8.20 9.14 -3.23
N ASN A 356 8.39 7.84 -3.42
CA ASN A 356 9.70 7.29 -3.76
C ASN A 356 10.16 7.70 -5.16
N GLY A 357 9.24 7.77 -6.12
CA GLY A 357 9.53 8.27 -7.46
C GLY A 357 10.01 9.73 -7.46
N LEU A 358 9.41 10.58 -6.63
CA LEU A 358 9.83 11.97 -6.45
C LEU A 358 11.19 12.09 -5.76
N LEU A 359 11.43 11.32 -4.70
CA LEU A 359 12.75 11.27 -4.03
C LEU A 359 13.84 10.86 -5.02
N MET A 360 13.63 9.78 -5.77
CA MET A 360 14.60 9.28 -6.75
C MET A 360 14.80 10.27 -7.92
N LYS A 361 13.76 10.97 -8.36
CA LYS A 361 13.87 12.04 -9.38
C LYS A 361 14.79 13.18 -8.93
N GLN A 362 14.93 13.40 -7.61
CA GLN A 362 15.86 14.38 -7.03
C GLN A 362 17.18 13.76 -6.56
N ASN A 363 17.51 12.55 -7.01
CA ASN A 363 18.71 11.81 -6.62
C ASN A 363 18.80 11.50 -5.11
N LEU A 364 17.65 11.29 -4.46
CA LEU A 364 17.56 10.88 -3.06
C LEU A 364 17.17 9.41 -2.92
N SER A 365 17.63 8.78 -1.85
CA SER A 365 17.28 7.38 -1.52
C SER A 365 15.76 7.21 -1.38
N PRO A 366 15.19 6.08 -1.81
CA PRO A 366 13.86 5.67 -1.39
C PRO A 366 13.72 5.58 0.14
N ALA A 367 12.47 5.63 0.61
CA ALA A 367 12.09 5.54 2.01
C ALA A 367 11.09 4.41 2.24
N ILE A 368 11.39 3.55 3.21
CA ILE A 368 10.46 2.55 3.74
C ILE A 368 9.60 3.21 4.81
N ILE A 369 8.33 3.47 4.50
CA ILE A 369 7.39 4.12 5.40
C ILE A 369 6.67 3.04 6.22
N PRO A 370 6.76 3.05 7.57
CA PRO A 370 6.16 2.00 8.39
C PRO A 370 4.64 1.93 8.35
N ASP A 371 3.96 3.05 8.14
CA ASP A 371 2.51 3.13 7.95
C ASP A 371 2.26 4.25 6.94
N VAL A 372 1.74 3.91 5.76
CA VAL A 372 1.55 4.91 4.69
C VAL A 372 0.33 5.80 4.93
N ASN A 373 -0.53 5.45 5.87
CA ASN A 373 -1.69 6.27 6.23
C ASN A 373 -1.28 7.54 7.00
N VAL A 374 -0.04 7.68 7.45
CA VAL A 374 0.47 8.91 8.10
C VAL A 374 0.33 10.15 7.21
N PHE A 375 0.27 9.98 5.88
CA PHE A 375 0.05 11.07 4.92
C PHE A 375 -1.38 11.64 4.95
N ASP A 376 -2.30 11.06 5.73
CA ASP A 376 -3.66 11.56 5.86
C ASP A 376 -3.71 12.87 6.65
N ALA A 377 -3.01 12.97 7.79
CA ALA A 377 -3.07 14.15 8.67
C ALA A 377 -1.91 14.33 9.67
N TYR A 378 -0.72 13.82 9.35
CA TYR A 378 0.50 14.26 10.06
C TYR A 378 0.98 15.63 9.55
N ASP A 379 1.62 16.39 10.43
CA ASP A 379 2.32 17.62 10.05
C ASP A 379 3.57 17.32 9.22
N ILE A 380 3.98 18.29 8.41
CA ILE A 380 5.10 18.13 7.46
C ILE A 380 6.41 17.80 8.17
N GLU A 381 6.69 18.44 9.31
CA GLU A 381 7.90 18.21 10.09
C GLU A 381 8.00 16.75 10.54
N THR A 382 6.91 16.20 11.10
CA THR A 382 6.87 14.79 11.50
C THR A 382 7.00 13.85 10.29
N LEU A 383 6.37 14.18 9.15
CA LEU A 383 6.52 13.40 7.92
C LEU A 383 7.96 13.37 7.40
N VAL A 384 8.69 14.50 7.49
CA VAL A 384 10.11 14.57 7.10
C VAL A 384 10.95 13.60 7.94
N GLU A 385 10.74 13.57 9.25
CA GLU A 385 11.46 12.65 10.14
C GLU A 385 11.14 11.19 9.85
N ILE A 386 9.88 10.86 9.56
CA ILE A 386 9.46 9.52 9.14
C ILE A 386 10.15 9.12 7.82
N ILE A 387 10.19 10.03 6.83
CA ILE A 387 10.84 9.77 5.54
C ILE A 387 12.34 9.55 5.73
N LYS A 388 13.04 10.41 6.50
CA LYS A 388 14.47 10.25 6.78
C LYS A 388 14.78 8.93 7.49
N ALA A 389 13.96 8.54 8.47
CA ALA A 389 14.08 7.24 9.15
C ALA A 389 13.85 6.07 8.17
N GLY A 390 12.88 6.22 7.26
CA GLY A 390 12.61 5.27 6.19
C GLY A 390 13.76 5.15 5.19
N GLN A 391 14.43 6.25 4.84
CA GLN A 391 15.62 6.25 3.98
C GLN A 391 16.78 5.51 4.64
N LYS A 392 17.01 5.74 5.94
CA LYS A 392 18.01 4.99 6.70
C LYS A 392 17.70 3.49 6.71
N THR A 393 16.45 3.11 6.90
CA THR A 393 16.01 1.69 6.88
C THR A 393 16.26 1.06 5.51
N PHE A 394 15.91 1.77 4.43
CA PHE A 394 16.17 1.31 3.07
C PHE A 394 17.67 1.10 2.81
N GLN A 395 18.51 2.05 3.22
CA GLN A 395 19.96 1.97 3.07
C GLN A 395 20.57 0.81 3.88
N GLN A 396 20.06 0.54 5.07
CA GLN A 396 20.52 -0.59 5.88
C GLN A 396 20.29 -1.94 5.16
N HIS A 397 19.17 -2.10 4.46
CA HIS A 397 18.91 -3.30 3.66
C HIS A 397 19.84 -3.46 2.46
N ARG A 398 20.49 -2.39 1.97
CA ARG A 398 21.49 -2.46 0.89
C ARG A 398 22.86 -2.99 1.34
N VAL A 399 23.13 -3.02 2.64
CA VAL A 399 24.44 -3.37 3.23
C VAL A 399 24.43 -4.77 3.86
N LEU A 400 23.29 -5.47 3.87
CA LEU A 400 23.13 -6.78 4.51
C LEU A 400 23.57 -7.98 3.65
N GLU A 401 24.41 -7.74 2.64
CA GLU A 401 25.13 -8.77 1.85
C GLU A 401 26.64 -8.60 2.05
#